data_AF-A0AAN0JZG0-F1
#
_entry.id   AF-A0AAN0JZG0-F1
#
_cell.length_a   1.000
_cell.length_b   1.000
_cell.length_c   1.000
_cell.angle_alpha   90.00
_cell.angle_beta   90.00
_cell.angle_gamma   90.00
#
_symmetry.space_group_name_H-M   'P 1'
#
loop_
_entity.id
_entity.type
_entity.pdbx_description
1 polymer ?
#
loop_
_entity_poly.entity_id
_entity_poly.type
_entity_poly.pdbx_seq_one_letter_code
_entity_poly.pdbx_strand_id
1 'polypeptide(L)'
;MLTLFLVDSLKWKELSPASSDRGPMKKGFSGIVSANFDGEDYLVIIGGSGASSSINTPKQPDAQYSAYGRCSEIHYYRISSDQWISPVVTGDRPPPINDFTLTPVTNNTAVMFGGSTDNEICHNKLYMISFTKTSVVS
;
A
#
# COMPACT_ATOMS: atom_id res chain seq x y z
N MET A 1 4.48 -7.23 -8.47
CA MET A 1 3.70 -7.60 -9.67
C MET A 1 2.25 -7.56 -9.27
N LEU A 2 1.43 -6.78 -9.97
CA LEU A 2 -0.01 -6.72 -9.74
C LEU A 2 -0.68 -7.46 -10.89
N THR A 3 -1.56 -8.40 -10.60
CA THR A 3 -2.28 -9.18 -11.61
C THR A 3 -3.77 -8.94 -11.46
N LEU A 4 -4.44 -8.70 -12.59
CA LEU A 4 -5.88 -8.58 -12.70
C LEU A 4 -6.44 -9.88 -13.26
N PHE A 5 -7.45 -10.46 -12.60
CA PHE A 5 -8.21 -11.57 -13.14
C PHE A 5 -9.51 -11.05 -13.74
N LEU A 6 -9.64 -11.17 -15.06
CA LEU A 6 -10.84 -10.75 -15.79
C LEU A 6 -11.85 -11.89 -15.78
N VAL A 7 -12.91 -11.78 -14.98
CA VAL A 7 -13.93 -12.83 -14.82
C VAL A 7 -14.62 -13.16 -16.14
N ASP A 8 -14.93 -12.16 -16.96
CA ASP A 8 -15.66 -12.33 -18.23
C ASP A 8 -14.90 -13.17 -19.26
N SER A 9 -13.56 -13.18 -19.18
CA SER A 9 -12.70 -13.90 -20.12
C SER A 9 -11.91 -15.03 -19.47
N LEU A 10 -11.98 -15.17 -18.14
CA LEU A 10 -11.18 -16.07 -17.32
C LEU A 10 -9.67 -15.96 -17.60
N LYS A 11 -9.20 -14.75 -17.90
CA LYS A 11 -7.79 -14.47 -18.23
C LYS A 11 -7.14 -13.62 -17.16
N TRP A 12 -5.88 -13.95 -16.89
CA TRP A 12 -4.99 -13.08 -16.15
C TRP A 12 -4.41 -12.02 -17.07
N LYS A 13 -4.42 -10.78 -16.61
CA LYS A 13 -3.74 -9.64 -17.21
C LYS A 13 -2.72 -9.12 -16.20
N GLU A 14 -1.46 -9.05 -16.59
CA GLU A 14 -0.46 -8.33 -15.81
C GLU A 14 -0.72 -6.83 -15.95
N LEU A 15 -0.80 -6.15 -14.81
CA LEU A 15 -0.84 -4.70 -14.76
C LEU A 15 0.60 -4.19 -14.65
N SER A 16 0.88 -3.07 -15.32
CA SER A 16 2.23 -2.63 -15.69
C SER A 16 3.23 -2.81 -14.53
N PRO A 17 4.40 -3.45 -14.78
CA PRO A 17 5.43 -3.58 -13.75
C PRO A 17 5.82 -2.20 -13.26
N ALA A 18 6.14 -2.07 -11.97
CA ALA A 18 6.57 -0.82 -11.34
C ALA A 18 7.87 -0.31 -11.99
N SER A 19 7.75 0.31 -13.16
CA SER A 19 8.80 1.04 -13.87
C SER A 19 8.80 2.52 -13.48
N SER A 20 7.77 2.97 -12.77
CA SER A 20 7.70 4.29 -12.15
C SER A 20 8.42 4.30 -10.79
N ASP A 21 9.16 5.36 -10.54
CA ASP A 21 9.68 5.79 -9.24
C ASP A 21 8.62 5.88 -8.12
N ARG A 22 7.34 5.95 -8.49
CA ARG A 22 6.18 6.04 -7.57
C ARG A 22 5.57 4.69 -7.18
N GLY A 23 6.05 3.61 -7.80
CA GLY A 23 5.52 2.25 -7.58
C GLY A 23 6.09 1.58 -6.34
N PRO A 24 5.43 0.54 -5.82
CA PRO A 24 5.92 -0.20 -4.67
C PRO A 24 7.18 -1.00 -5.00
N MET A 25 8.09 -1.11 -4.03
CA MET A 25 9.14 -2.11 -4.05
C MET A 25 8.58 -3.55 -4.13
N LYS A 26 9.41 -4.52 -4.52
CA LYS A 26 9.05 -5.95 -4.43
C LYS A 26 8.93 -6.36 -2.95
N LYS A 27 7.74 -6.77 -2.53
CA LYS A 27 7.42 -7.17 -1.15
C LYS A 27 6.28 -8.19 -1.08
N GLY A 28 6.19 -8.90 0.03
CA GLY A 28 5.06 -9.75 0.42
C GLY A 28 4.44 -9.28 1.75
N PHE A 29 3.38 -9.95 2.18
CA PHE A 29 2.73 -9.70 3.49
C PHE A 29 2.20 -8.27 3.71
N SER A 30 1.98 -7.54 2.62
CA SER A 30 1.37 -6.22 2.62
C SER A 30 -0.15 -6.33 2.72
N GLY A 31 -0.80 -5.32 3.31
CA GLY A 31 -2.24 -5.15 3.21
C GLY A 31 -2.62 -4.55 1.85
N ILE A 32 -3.71 -5.02 1.26
CA ILE A 32 -4.32 -4.42 0.08
C ILE A 32 -5.82 -4.22 0.31
N VAL A 33 -6.35 -3.07 -0.08
CA VAL A 33 -7.78 -2.76 -0.01
C VAL A 33 -8.22 -1.93 -1.21
N SER A 34 -9.44 -2.14 -1.69
CA SER A 34 -10.06 -1.26 -2.68
C SER A 34 -10.63 -0.02 -2.01
N ALA A 35 -10.47 1.15 -2.63
CA ALA A 35 -11.11 2.39 -2.20
C ALA A 35 -11.72 3.13 -3.39
N ASN A 36 -12.86 3.76 -3.17
CA ASN A 36 -13.53 4.65 -4.10
C ASN A 36 -13.68 6.03 -3.46
N PHE A 37 -13.09 7.04 -4.08
CA PHE A 37 -13.23 8.43 -3.69
C PHE A 37 -13.09 9.32 -4.92
N ASP A 38 -13.74 10.48 -4.89
CA ASP A 38 -13.76 11.43 -6.01
C ASP A 38 -14.21 10.82 -7.35
N GLY A 39 -15.06 9.79 -7.29
CA GLY A 39 -15.59 9.09 -8.47
C GLY A 39 -14.60 8.12 -9.14
N GLU A 40 -13.50 7.78 -8.48
CA GLU A 40 -12.41 6.96 -9.03
C GLU A 40 -12.10 5.75 -8.13
N ASP A 41 -11.76 4.62 -8.76
CA ASP A 41 -11.39 3.39 -8.06
C ASP A 41 -9.87 3.23 -7.95
N TYR A 42 -9.43 2.90 -6.73
CA TYR A 42 -8.03 2.72 -6.37
C TYR A 42 -7.84 1.39 -5.65
N LEU A 43 -6.67 0.77 -5.85
CA LEU A 43 -6.12 -0.20 -4.92
C LEU A 43 -5.11 0.49 -4.02
N VAL A 44 -5.29 0.37 -2.71
CA VAL A 44 -4.37 0.91 -1.70
C VAL A 44 -3.53 -0.24 -1.15
N ILE A 45 -2.21 -0.10 -1.25
CA ILE A 45 -1.24 -1.10 -0.76
C ILE A 45 -0.48 -0.46 0.39
N ILE A 46 -0.45 -1.13 1.55
CA ILE A 46 0.19 -0.64 2.78
C ILE A 46 1.19 -1.67 3.31
N GLY A 47 2.35 -1.19 3.74
CA GLY A 47 3.36 -1.97 4.46
C GLY A 47 3.84 -3.19 3.69
N GLY A 48 4.20 -4.25 4.41
CA GLY A 48 4.78 -5.48 3.88
C GLY A 48 6.29 -5.56 4.07
N SER A 49 6.85 -6.71 3.69
CA SER A 49 8.27 -7.04 3.84
C SER A 49 8.90 -7.45 2.50
N GLY A 50 10.02 -6.81 2.16
CA GLY A 50 10.85 -7.13 1.00
C GLY A 50 12.13 -7.87 1.38
N ALA A 51 12.89 -8.31 0.37
CA ALA A 51 14.22 -8.90 0.58
C ALA A 51 15.23 -7.85 1.09
N SER A 52 16.30 -8.23 1.76
CA SER A 52 17.35 -7.27 2.17
C SER A 52 17.91 -6.44 1.00
N SER A 53 17.97 -7.01 -0.22
CA SER A 53 18.38 -6.31 -1.45
C SER A 53 17.35 -5.30 -1.98
N SER A 54 16.11 -5.35 -1.51
CA SER A 54 15.06 -4.41 -1.91
C SER A 54 15.22 -3.02 -1.28
N ILE A 55 16.15 -2.85 -0.33
CA ILE A 55 16.60 -1.56 0.22
C ILE A 55 17.19 -0.64 -0.86
N ASN A 56 17.63 -1.19 -2.01
CA ASN A 56 18.18 -0.42 -3.13
C ASN A 56 17.11 0.17 -4.07
N THR A 57 15.82 -0.06 -3.81
CA THR A 57 14.74 0.58 -4.55
C THR A 57 14.51 2.01 -4.05
N PRO A 58 14.03 2.94 -4.90
CA PRO A 58 13.66 4.27 -4.44
C PRO A 58 12.69 4.18 -3.27
N LYS A 59 13.07 4.75 -2.13
CA LYS A 59 12.26 4.76 -0.93
C LYS A 59 11.14 5.79 -1.08
N GLN A 60 9.93 5.45 -0.65
CA GLN A 60 8.87 6.43 -0.55
C GLN A 60 9.27 7.50 0.49
N PRO A 61 9.11 8.80 0.18
CA PRO A 61 9.34 9.86 1.14
C PRO A 61 8.57 9.64 2.45
N ASP A 62 9.26 9.90 3.56
CA ASP A 62 8.76 9.81 4.94
C ASP A 62 8.33 8.39 5.39
N ALA A 63 8.53 7.37 4.55
CA ALA A 63 8.33 5.98 4.94
C ALA A 63 9.54 5.47 5.75
N GLN A 64 9.26 4.62 6.72
CA GLN A 64 10.25 3.95 7.54
C GLN A 64 10.52 2.54 7.00
N TYR A 65 11.72 2.05 7.27
CA TYR A 65 12.20 0.75 6.83
C TYR A 65 12.95 0.07 7.99
N SER A 66 12.60 -1.19 8.24
CA SER A 66 13.29 -2.04 9.21
C SER A 66 14.57 -2.64 8.63
N ALA A 67 15.47 -3.10 9.51
CA ALA A 67 16.62 -3.92 9.11
C ALA A 67 16.19 -5.26 8.49
N TYR A 68 14.98 -5.73 8.79
CA TYR A 68 14.43 -7.01 8.32
C TYR A 68 13.59 -6.89 7.04
N GLY A 69 13.61 -5.74 6.36
CA GLY A 69 12.96 -5.55 5.06
C GLY A 69 11.48 -5.14 5.11
N ARG A 70 10.87 -5.04 6.30
CA ARG A 70 9.57 -4.38 6.49
C ARG A 70 9.63 -2.90 6.15
N CYS A 71 8.53 -2.37 5.64
CA CYS A 71 8.38 -0.95 5.33
C CYS A 71 7.02 -0.41 5.83
N SER A 72 6.90 0.90 5.89
CA SER A 72 5.63 1.60 6.12
C SER A 72 5.16 2.34 4.86
N GLU A 73 5.48 1.78 3.68
CA GLU A 73 5.08 2.34 2.40
C GLU A 73 3.55 2.32 2.24
N ILE A 74 3.01 3.34 1.59
CA ILE A 74 1.60 3.46 1.22
C ILE A 74 1.57 3.88 -0.25
N HIS A 75 0.96 3.08 -1.10
CA HIS A 75 0.80 3.39 -2.53
C HIS A 75 -0.67 3.27 -2.92
N TYR A 76 -1.10 4.15 -3.84
CA TYR A 76 -2.34 3.94 -4.58
C TYR A 76 -2.00 3.45 -5.97
N TYR A 77 -2.82 2.53 -6.47
CA TYR A 77 -2.86 2.17 -7.87
C TYR A 77 -4.22 2.60 -8.42
N ARG A 78 -4.21 3.60 -9.32
CA ARG A 78 -5.42 4.10 -9.98
C ARG A 78 -5.79 3.17 -11.13
N ILE A 79 -6.97 2.55 -11.04
CA ILE A 79 -7.38 1.51 -11.98
C ILE A 79 -7.67 2.09 -13.36
N SER A 80 -8.34 3.24 -13.42
CA SER A 80 -8.77 3.88 -14.67
C SER A 80 -7.61 4.28 -15.58
N SER A 81 -6.46 4.61 -15.00
CA SER A 81 -5.29 5.12 -15.74
C SER A 81 -4.07 4.20 -15.72
N ASP A 82 -4.13 3.02 -15.07
CA ASP A 82 -2.97 2.11 -14.88
C ASP A 82 -1.74 2.85 -14.33
N GLN A 83 -1.92 3.59 -13.21
CA GLN A 83 -0.86 4.43 -12.64
C GLN A 83 -0.68 4.22 -11.14
N TRP A 84 0.58 4.10 -10.75
CA TRP A 84 1.01 4.17 -9.36
C TRP A 84 1.12 5.61 -8.88
N ILE A 85 0.64 5.85 -7.66
CA ILE A 85 0.66 7.15 -6.99
C ILE A 85 1.25 6.93 -5.60
N SER A 86 2.20 7.78 -5.23
CA SER A 86 2.70 7.90 -3.86
C SER A 86 1.95 9.05 -3.17
N PRO A 87 0.94 8.78 -2.32
CA PRO A 87 0.19 9.82 -1.62
C PRO A 87 1.05 10.50 -0.55
N VAL A 88 0.67 11.74 -0.20
CA VAL A 88 1.13 12.41 1.02
C VAL A 88 0.39 11.79 2.19
N VAL A 89 1.14 11.36 3.21
CA VAL A 89 0.58 10.80 4.45
C VAL A 89 0.51 11.91 5.48
N THR A 90 -0.68 12.11 6.05
CA THR A 90 -0.91 13.06 7.14
C THR A 90 -1.31 12.30 8.41
N GLY A 91 -1.01 12.88 9.57
CA GLY A 91 -1.20 12.19 10.85
C GLY A 91 -0.19 11.08 11.10
N ASP A 92 -0.57 10.12 11.95
CA ASP A 92 0.32 9.04 12.36
C ASP A 92 0.46 7.98 11.25
N ARG A 93 1.69 7.80 10.78
CA ARG A 93 2.06 6.69 9.90
C ARG A 93 2.34 5.44 10.75
N PRO A 94 1.85 4.25 10.36
CA PRO A 94 2.21 3.02 11.06
C PRO A 94 3.72 2.76 10.97
N PRO A 95 4.32 2.07 11.96
CA PRO A 95 5.71 1.63 11.87
C PRO A 95 5.89 0.65 10.69
N PRO A 96 7.14 0.30 10.33
CA PRO A 96 7.38 -0.79 9.38
C PRO A 96 6.68 -2.07 9.85
N ILE A 97 5.68 -2.52 9.07
CA ILE A 97 4.71 -3.52 9.53
C ILE A 97 4.30 -4.45 8.39
N ASN A 98 4.07 -5.71 8.71
CA ASN A 98 3.51 -6.71 7.81
C ASN A 98 2.54 -7.64 8.56
N ASP A 99 1.88 -8.57 7.86
CA ASP A 99 1.01 -9.61 8.46
C ASP A 99 -0.17 -9.06 9.28
N PHE A 100 -0.65 -7.86 8.94
CA PHE A 100 -1.81 -7.22 9.58
C PHE A 100 -3.11 -7.46 8.81
N THR A 101 -4.24 -7.21 9.47
CA THR A 101 -5.55 -7.12 8.81
C THR A 101 -5.80 -5.70 8.34
N LEU A 102 -6.30 -5.54 7.11
CA LEU A 102 -6.74 -4.27 6.54
C LEU A 102 -8.15 -4.46 5.95
N THR A 103 -9.14 -3.85 6.57
CA THR A 103 -10.56 -4.07 6.24
C THR A 103 -11.24 -2.77 5.87
N PRO A 104 -11.94 -2.68 4.73
CA PRO A 104 -12.70 -1.48 4.39
C PRO A 104 -13.86 -1.27 5.38
N VAL A 105 -14.09 -0.02 5.76
CA VAL A 105 -15.23 0.40 6.61
C VAL A 105 -16.23 1.23 5.83
N THR A 106 -15.72 2.08 4.93
CA THR A 106 -16.54 2.82 3.96
C THR A 106 -15.85 2.77 2.58
N ASN A 107 -16.40 3.46 1.59
CA ASN A 107 -15.79 3.56 0.27
C ASN A 107 -14.37 4.13 0.32
N ASN A 108 -14.06 5.02 1.25
CA ASN A 108 -12.76 5.69 1.33
C ASN A 108 -12.08 5.57 2.69
N THR A 109 -12.51 4.64 3.55
CA THR A 109 -11.86 4.38 4.84
C THR A 109 -11.63 2.90 5.07
N ALA A 110 -10.55 2.58 5.80
CA ALA A 110 -10.25 1.23 6.23
C ALA A 110 -9.74 1.21 7.67
N VAL A 111 -9.98 0.10 8.35
CA VAL A 111 -9.40 -0.22 9.65
C VAL A 111 -8.22 -1.16 9.46
N MET A 112 -7.11 -0.81 10.10
CA MET A 112 -5.92 -1.64 10.17
C MET A 112 -5.68 -2.10 11.61
N PHE A 113 -5.48 -3.40 11.82
CA PHE A 113 -5.24 -3.98 13.14
C PHE A 113 -4.32 -5.21 13.07
N GLY A 114 -3.57 -5.47 14.14
CA GLY A 114 -2.65 -6.60 14.22
C GLY A 114 -1.33 -6.33 13.50
N GLY A 115 -0.69 -7.41 13.07
CA GLY A 115 0.58 -7.39 12.35
C GLY A 115 1.81 -7.48 13.24
N SER A 116 2.94 -7.58 12.57
CA SER A 116 4.25 -7.70 13.19
C SER A 116 5.15 -6.53 12.81
N THR A 117 5.81 -5.97 13.81
CA THR A 117 6.86 -4.96 13.72
C THR A 117 8.16 -5.55 14.26
N ASP A 118 9.26 -4.80 14.18
CA ASP A 118 10.54 -5.26 14.76
C ASP A 118 10.51 -5.32 16.29
N ASN A 119 9.74 -4.44 16.93
CA ASN A 119 9.68 -4.34 18.39
C ASN A 119 8.58 -5.25 18.97
N GLU A 120 7.61 -5.66 18.16
CA GLU A 120 6.42 -6.36 18.61
C GLU A 120 5.83 -7.25 17.52
N ILE A 121 5.76 -8.55 17.77
CA ILE A 121 5.22 -9.55 16.82
C ILE A 121 3.68 -9.50 16.79
N CYS A 122 3.03 -9.06 17.87
CA CYS A 122 1.57 -9.00 18.02
C CYS A 122 1.12 -7.55 18.26
N HIS A 123 1.20 -6.72 17.23
CA HIS A 123 0.93 -5.29 17.35
C HIS A 123 -0.54 -5.00 17.63
N ASN A 124 -0.84 -4.28 18.72
CA ASN A 124 -2.20 -4.10 19.23
C ASN A 124 -2.80 -2.70 18.94
N LYS A 125 -2.12 -1.86 18.14
CA LYS A 125 -2.65 -0.54 17.76
C LYS A 125 -3.67 -0.67 16.63
N LEU A 126 -4.78 0.01 16.80
CA LEU A 126 -5.83 0.17 15.78
C LEU A 126 -5.60 1.47 15.01
N TYR A 127 -5.60 1.40 13.68
CA TYR A 127 -5.56 2.60 12.83
C TYR A 127 -6.87 2.70 12.05
N MET A 128 -7.46 3.89 12.06
CA MET A 128 -8.50 4.27 11.12
C MET A 128 -7.83 5.09 10.02
N ILE A 129 -7.86 4.60 8.79
CA ILE A 129 -7.18 5.19 7.65
C ILE A 129 -8.24 5.78 6.73
N SER A 130 -8.07 7.05 6.37
CA SER A 130 -8.91 7.73 5.37
C SER A 130 -8.12 7.95 4.10
N PHE A 131 -8.73 7.64 2.96
CA PHE A 131 -8.14 7.79 1.63
C PHE A 131 -8.78 8.99 0.93
N THR A 132 -7.93 9.86 0.40
CA THR A 132 -8.33 11.08 -0.29
C THR A 132 -7.38 11.38 -1.42
N LYS A 133 -7.85 12.06 -2.46
CA LYS A 133 -6.96 12.60 -3.48
C LYS A 133 -6.10 13.70 -2.86
N THR A 134 -4.78 13.60 -3.04
CA THR A 134 -3.89 14.71 -2.72
C THR A 134 -4.20 15.85 -3.68
N SER A 135 -4.58 17.01 -3.15
CA SER A 135 -4.54 18.24 -3.93
C SER A 135 -3.07 18.50 -4.20
N VAL A 136 -2.63 18.34 -5.46
CA VAL A 136 -1.33 18.89 -5.86
C VAL A 136 -1.51 20.40 -5.73
N VAL A 137 -0.79 21.02 -4.79
CA VAL A 137 -0.73 22.48 -4.75
C VAL A 137 -0.02 22.87 -6.05
N SER A 138 -0.77 23.41 -7.00
CA SER A 138 -0.23 23.98 -8.24
C SER A 138 0.56 25.24 -7.94
#